data_AF-A0A2D5ZAD4-F1
#
_entry.id   AF-A0A2D5ZAD4-F1
#
_cell.length_a   1.000
_cell.length_b   1.000
_cell.length_c   1.000
_cell.angle_alpha   90.00
_cell.angle_beta   90.00
_cell.angle_gamma   90.00
#
_symmetry.space_group_name_H-M   'P 1'
#
loop_
_entity.id
_entity.type
_entity.pdbx_description
1 polymer ?
#
loop_
_entity_poly.entity_id
_entity_poly.type
_entity_poly.pdbx_seq_one_letter_code
_entity_poly.pdbx_strand_id
1 'polypeptide(L)'
;MTYVVVALAALLAICGSTTYGASIPVTLHSRGGTEGIEWPLTFGVPFPDKTLDNDAHVRLVGPDGSEVPIQVRTTGRWLGGSIRWVLIDAQAPLPRDRSAYRVEWGDGVVRNASAPRVRITDGDQAITIDTGPLRFMLAKHDMRVFAGIHVRTDDGEMQSVFPDQTHSDLLLEDDEGTVYLGSLAKAPEMKIEERGPLRVSIKLEGWMQSADGHKLGRRIVRVQAFAGQRRLRVYDTWVNTGDSNEVAYRNIAFHLPYRGRRSAFPQTPGSAPREVRTSDYLLQYEHDKYEIVSDGEVVGRGKRSPGRVTVGQGETAWSAAIRHFWQMCPREIEVNSGVLKVHTWPRHGKPATHLGENMTLENLGHLWWVHEGETLSFKNPPKIYEIYWNGPAPGGHYRGGGRDIADRANALGIALTSEYLLDFHGAADPAPAAKTFDANPLCVVDPQWLADSQAFWNIAPWREPYTEVERAAAAPLDFFTAMTERLGDYGMWNYGAYHKGYSPMLDGAKLHRHWMAFHHGGPRWPWLVFARSGEPPYFDFAEAQARHCLDVVTCNWEDVAYNRKYHEPGTRAHLSLKYRG
;
A
#
# COMPACT_ATOMS: atom_id res chain seq x y z
N MET A 1 -52.93 -30.55 12.06
CA MET A 1 -53.24 -30.44 13.51
C MET A 1 -52.98 -31.83 14.09
N THR A 2 -52.02 -32.12 14.95
CA THR A 2 -51.41 -31.37 16.06
C THR A 2 -50.23 -32.21 16.58
N TYR A 3 -49.05 -31.58 16.69
CA TYR A 3 -47.83 -31.87 17.47
C TYR A 3 -47.39 -33.30 17.85
N VAL A 4 -46.12 -33.62 17.52
CA VAL A 4 -45.23 -34.41 18.39
C VAL A 4 -43.86 -33.73 18.44
N VAL A 5 -43.47 -33.35 19.64
CA VAL A 5 -42.14 -32.88 20.06
C VAL A 5 -41.20 -34.09 20.14
N VAL A 6 -39.98 -34.01 19.61
CA VAL A 6 -38.90 -34.94 19.95
C VAL A 6 -37.67 -34.15 20.37
N ALA A 7 -37.25 -34.41 21.61
CA ALA A 7 -36.13 -33.83 22.31
C ALA A 7 -34.80 -34.54 22.03
N LEU A 8 -33.71 -33.82 22.31
CA LEU A 8 -32.30 -34.25 22.33
C LEU A 8 -32.02 -35.53 23.15
N ALA A 9 -31.08 -36.35 22.67
CA ALA A 9 -30.09 -37.11 23.45
C ALA A 9 -28.92 -37.49 22.51
N ALA A 10 -27.73 -36.92 22.69
CA ALA A 10 -26.60 -37.42 23.50
C ALA A 10 -25.78 -38.54 22.82
N LEU A 11 -24.50 -38.26 22.54
CA LEU A 11 -23.46 -39.28 22.37
C LEU A 11 -22.19 -38.81 23.10
N LEU A 12 -21.85 -39.58 24.14
CA LEU A 12 -20.74 -39.43 25.08
C LEU A 12 -19.50 -40.18 24.57
N ALA A 13 -18.36 -39.52 24.74
CA ALA A 13 -17.04 -40.03 25.13
C ALA A 13 -16.41 -41.25 24.41
N ILE A 14 -15.29 -40.98 23.73
CA ILE A 14 -14.13 -41.88 23.73
C ILE A 14 -13.01 -41.18 24.50
N CYS A 15 -12.55 -41.85 25.56
CA CYS A 15 -11.52 -41.41 26.47
C CYS A 15 -10.13 -41.62 25.86
N GLY A 16 -9.42 -40.51 25.66
CA GLY A 16 -8.04 -40.42 25.23
C GLY A 16 -7.67 -38.94 25.30
N SER A 17 -7.39 -38.46 26.51
CA SER A 17 -7.15 -37.05 26.81
C SER A 17 -5.77 -36.61 26.29
N THR A 18 -5.69 -36.34 25.00
CA THR A 18 -5.00 -35.14 24.52
C THR A 18 -6.10 -34.10 24.31
N THR A 19 -6.12 -33.04 25.13
CA THR A 19 -7.03 -31.91 24.95
C THR A 19 -6.68 -31.21 23.65
N TYR A 20 -7.24 -31.68 22.53
CA TYR A 20 -7.14 -30.99 21.24
C TYR A 20 -7.87 -29.65 21.36
N GLY A 21 -7.11 -28.57 21.14
CA GLY A 21 -7.68 -27.26 20.94
C GLY A 21 -8.67 -27.25 19.77
N ALA A 22 -9.63 -26.34 19.79
CA ALA A 22 -10.49 -26.12 18.63
C ALA A 22 -9.63 -25.60 17.45
N SER A 23 -10.15 -25.75 16.22
CA SER A 23 -9.39 -25.45 14.99
C SER A 23 -10.20 -24.61 14.00
N ILE A 24 -9.55 -23.59 13.42
CA ILE A 24 -10.08 -22.66 12.42
C ILE A 24 -9.36 -22.97 11.11
N PRO A 25 -10.09 -23.30 10.04
CA PRO A 25 -9.48 -23.41 8.73
C PRO A 25 -9.06 -22.02 8.24
N VAL A 26 -7.83 -21.92 7.73
CA VAL A 26 -7.35 -20.74 7.01
C VAL A 26 -6.68 -21.21 5.72
N THR A 27 -6.85 -20.45 4.63
CA THR A 27 -6.33 -20.83 3.32
C THR A 27 -5.26 -19.84 2.89
N LEU A 28 -4.05 -20.32 2.61
CA LEU A 28 -3.01 -19.53 1.98
C LEU A 28 -3.23 -19.54 0.47
N HIS A 29 -3.49 -18.38 -0.11
CA HIS A 29 -3.63 -18.14 -1.54
C HIS A 29 -2.34 -17.53 -2.10
N SER A 30 -1.81 -18.17 -3.13
CA SER A 30 -0.70 -17.69 -3.95
C SER A 30 -1.19 -17.32 -5.35
N ARG A 31 -0.31 -16.70 -6.15
CA ARG A 31 -0.56 -16.49 -7.58
C ARG A 31 0.54 -17.14 -8.40
N GLY A 32 0.20 -17.48 -9.65
CA GLY A 32 1.06 -18.28 -10.52
C GLY A 32 2.51 -17.79 -10.59
N GLY A 33 3.45 -18.71 -10.35
CA GLY A 33 4.89 -18.48 -10.39
C GLY A 33 5.46 -17.70 -9.21
N THR A 34 4.85 -17.87 -8.03
CA THR A 34 5.39 -17.49 -6.71
C THR A 34 5.65 -18.70 -5.82
N GLU A 35 5.41 -19.91 -6.34
CA GLU A 35 5.52 -21.19 -5.62
C GLU A 35 6.91 -21.40 -5.01
N GLY A 36 6.94 -21.93 -3.77
CA GLY A 36 8.15 -22.27 -3.05
C GLY A 36 8.87 -21.08 -2.40
N ILE A 37 8.50 -19.84 -2.74
CA ILE A 37 9.07 -18.66 -2.09
C ILE A 37 8.56 -18.57 -0.66
N GLU A 38 9.48 -18.54 0.31
CA GLU A 38 9.13 -18.23 1.69
C GLU A 38 8.75 -16.76 1.79
N TRP A 39 7.52 -16.48 2.21
CA TRP A 39 6.96 -15.12 2.20
C TRP A 39 6.36 -14.75 3.56
N PRO A 40 6.59 -13.52 4.05
CA PRO A 40 5.88 -13.01 5.22
C PRO A 40 4.39 -12.81 4.97
N LEU A 41 3.58 -13.36 5.86
CA LEU A 41 2.13 -13.32 5.83
C LEU A 41 1.61 -12.66 7.11
N THR A 42 0.65 -11.75 6.96
CA THR A 42 -0.06 -11.12 8.08
C THR A 42 -1.55 -11.26 7.85
N PHE A 43 -2.28 -11.88 8.78
CA PHE A 43 -3.72 -12.07 8.66
C PHE A 43 -4.40 -12.03 10.03
N GLY A 44 -5.66 -11.58 10.06
CA GLY A 44 -6.46 -11.50 11.27
C GLY A 44 -7.32 -12.74 11.46
N VAL A 45 -7.41 -13.26 12.69
CA VAL A 45 -8.28 -14.38 13.04
C VAL A 45 -9.29 -13.93 14.10
N PRO A 46 -10.60 -14.07 13.84
CA PRO A 46 -11.64 -13.73 14.78
C PRO A 46 -11.95 -14.88 15.74
N PHE A 47 -12.40 -14.52 16.95
CA PHE A 47 -12.89 -15.45 17.96
C PHE A 47 -14.26 -15.01 18.50
N PRO A 48 -15.20 -15.95 18.70
CA PRO A 48 -16.44 -15.66 19.40
C PRO A 48 -16.22 -15.10 20.81
N ASP A 49 -17.25 -14.46 21.36
CA ASP A 49 -17.21 -13.99 22.74
C ASP A 49 -16.99 -15.17 23.70
N LYS A 50 -16.13 -14.97 24.71
CA LYS A 50 -15.78 -15.94 25.77
C LYS A 50 -15.09 -17.23 25.31
N THR A 51 -14.47 -17.28 24.13
CA THR A 51 -13.77 -18.51 23.65
C THR A 51 -12.24 -18.44 23.71
N LEU A 52 -11.66 -17.26 23.89
CA LEU A 52 -10.21 -17.07 23.96
C LEU A 52 -9.90 -15.86 24.85
N ASP A 53 -9.15 -16.05 25.92
CA ASP A 53 -8.77 -14.94 26.83
C ASP A 53 -7.29 -14.54 26.69
N ASN A 54 -6.45 -15.46 26.20
CA ASN A 54 -5.01 -15.31 26.11
C ASN A 54 -4.49 -15.78 24.75
N ASP A 55 -3.82 -14.88 24.01
CA ASP A 55 -3.28 -15.16 22.68
C ASP A 55 -2.02 -16.03 22.70
N ALA A 56 -1.48 -16.38 23.88
CA ALA A 56 -0.46 -17.42 24.04
C ALA A 56 -0.93 -18.81 23.61
N HIS A 57 -2.24 -19.06 23.71
CA HIS A 57 -2.89 -20.34 23.42
C HIS A 57 -3.37 -20.44 21.97
N VAL A 58 -2.59 -19.92 21.04
CA VAL A 58 -2.87 -19.94 19.59
C VAL A 58 -1.63 -20.44 18.86
N ARG A 59 -1.79 -21.41 17.95
CA ARG A 59 -0.72 -21.87 17.04
C ARG A 59 -1.24 -22.01 15.62
N LEU A 60 -0.33 -22.03 14.65
CA LEU A 60 -0.61 -22.28 13.24
C LEU A 60 -0.04 -23.63 12.85
N VAL A 61 -0.83 -24.45 12.17
CA VAL A 61 -0.47 -25.79 11.71
C VAL A 61 -0.56 -25.83 10.19
N GLY A 62 0.53 -26.29 9.57
CA GLY A 62 0.67 -26.46 8.13
C GLY A 62 -0.13 -27.63 7.55
N PRO A 63 -0.17 -27.74 6.21
CA PRO A 63 -0.88 -28.82 5.52
C PRO A 63 -0.34 -30.22 5.84
N ASP A 64 0.95 -30.32 6.22
CA ASP A 64 1.62 -31.55 6.61
C ASP A 64 1.46 -31.90 8.11
N GLY A 65 0.74 -31.06 8.87
CA GLY A 65 0.57 -31.21 10.31
C GLY A 65 1.70 -30.63 11.15
N SER A 66 2.73 -30.03 10.53
CA SER A 66 3.81 -29.35 11.25
C SER A 66 3.36 -28.00 11.82
N GLU A 67 3.92 -27.61 12.96
CA GLU A 67 3.67 -26.28 13.52
C GLU A 67 4.49 -25.22 12.79
N VAL A 68 3.83 -24.14 12.36
CA VAL A 68 4.46 -22.98 11.73
C VAL A 68 4.75 -21.94 12.81
N PRO A 69 5.97 -21.39 12.91
CA PRO A 69 6.25 -20.30 13.82
C PRO A 69 5.35 -19.09 13.54
N ILE A 70 4.72 -18.58 14.61
CA ILE A 70 3.90 -17.38 14.54
C ILE A 70 4.24 -16.38 15.64
N GLN A 71 4.01 -15.11 15.30
CA GLN A 71 3.92 -14.00 16.23
C GLN A 71 2.46 -13.55 16.25
N VAL A 72 1.91 -13.35 17.45
CA VAL A 72 0.48 -13.06 17.63
C VAL A 72 0.32 -11.78 18.44
N ARG A 73 -0.65 -10.95 18.05
CA ARG A 73 -1.07 -9.76 18.79
C ARG A 73 -2.58 -9.67 18.87
N THR A 74 -3.13 -9.52 20.07
CA THR A 74 -4.54 -9.13 20.24
C THR A 74 -4.80 -7.74 19.64
N THR A 75 -5.73 -7.63 18.69
CA THR A 75 -6.11 -6.36 18.03
C THR A 75 -7.51 -5.88 18.38
N GLY A 76 -8.33 -6.73 19.01
CA GLY A 76 -9.65 -6.35 19.49
C GLY A 76 -10.14 -7.28 20.60
N ARG A 77 -10.93 -6.72 21.52
CA ARG A 77 -11.59 -7.46 22.60
C ARG A 77 -13.09 -7.23 22.57
N TRP A 78 -13.84 -8.21 23.06
CA TRP A 78 -15.26 -8.05 23.37
C TRP A 78 -15.44 -7.16 24.61
N LEU A 79 -16.64 -6.63 24.82
CA LEU A 79 -16.94 -5.83 26.00
C LEU A 79 -16.70 -6.62 27.31
N GLY A 80 -16.87 -7.94 27.27
CA GLY A 80 -16.56 -8.85 28.38
C GLY A 80 -15.06 -9.13 28.60
N GLY A 81 -14.17 -8.59 27.76
CA GLY A 81 -12.71 -8.69 27.91
C GLY A 81 -12.05 -9.82 27.14
N SER A 82 -12.79 -10.86 26.73
CA SER A 82 -12.24 -11.94 25.91
C SER A 82 -11.76 -11.40 24.55
N ILE A 83 -10.81 -12.10 23.95
CA ILE A 83 -10.22 -11.74 22.67
C ILE A 83 -11.27 -11.90 21.56
N ARG A 84 -11.43 -10.84 20.76
CA ARG A 84 -12.30 -10.80 19.59
C ARG A 84 -11.52 -11.01 18.30
N TRP A 85 -10.33 -10.43 18.22
CA TRP A 85 -9.43 -10.51 17.08
C TRP A 85 -7.99 -10.65 17.53
N VAL A 86 -7.28 -11.56 16.89
CA VAL A 86 -5.81 -11.57 16.89
C VAL A 86 -5.31 -11.28 15.49
N LEU A 87 -4.13 -10.67 15.42
CA LEU A 87 -3.31 -10.59 14.22
C LEU A 87 -2.21 -11.66 14.32
N ILE A 88 -2.04 -12.45 13.26
CA ILE A 88 -1.01 -13.47 13.15
C ILE A 88 -0.01 -13.03 12.08
N ASP A 89 1.26 -12.99 12.45
CA ASP A 89 2.40 -12.88 11.55
C ASP A 89 3.09 -14.24 11.45
N ALA A 90 3.27 -14.71 10.23
CA ALA A 90 3.91 -15.99 9.92
C ALA A 90 4.84 -15.85 8.71
N GLN A 91 5.71 -16.84 8.50
CA GLN A 91 6.44 -17.01 7.24
C GLN A 91 6.23 -18.44 6.78
N ALA A 92 5.83 -18.61 5.53
CA ALA A 92 5.57 -19.93 4.96
C ALA A 92 5.95 -19.97 3.47
N PRO A 93 6.37 -21.13 2.95
CA PRO A 93 6.53 -21.32 1.51
C PRO A 93 5.17 -21.22 0.81
N LEU A 94 5.13 -20.43 -0.25
CA LEU A 94 3.92 -20.22 -1.02
C LEU A 94 3.54 -21.47 -1.83
N PRO A 95 2.27 -21.93 -1.78
CA PRO A 95 1.80 -23.02 -2.63
C PRO A 95 1.71 -22.61 -4.10
N ARG A 96 1.52 -23.58 -4.99
CA ARG A 96 1.29 -23.33 -6.43
C ARG A 96 0.04 -22.49 -6.71
N ASP A 97 -1.02 -22.75 -5.97
CA ASP A 97 -2.32 -22.07 -6.07
C ASP A 97 -2.83 -21.74 -4.66
N ARG A 98 -3.34 -22.74 -3.94
CA ARG A 98 -3.78 -22.58 -2.55
C ARG A 98 -3.38 -23.75 -1.67
N SER A 99 -3.29 -23.53 -0.37
CA SER A 99 -3.03 -24.58 0.62
C SER A 99 -3.80 -24.33 1.91
N ALA A 100 -4.29 -25.42 2.51
CA ALA A 100 -5.05 -25.38 3.75
C ALA A 100 -4.12 -25.43 4.96
N TYR A 101 -4.31 -24.47 5.85
CA TYR A 101 -3.67 -24.38 7.16
C TYR A 101 -4.76 -24.39 8.23
N ARG A 102 -4.35 -24.59 9.49
CA ARG A 102 -5.26 -24.56 10.64
C ARG A 102 -4.70 -23.66 11.73
N VAL A 103 -5.52 -22.77 12.25
CA VAL A 103 -5.23 -22.06 13.50
C VAL A 103 -5.88 -22.83 14.64
N GLU A 104 -5.06 -23.39 15.51
CA GLU A 104 -5.52 -24.16 16.67
C GLU A 104 -5.42 -23.30 17.93
N TRP A 105 -6.44 -23.37 18.81
CA TRP A 105 -6.46 -22.62 20.07
C TRP A 105 -7.10 -23.38 21.23
N GLY A 106 -6.79 -22.93 22.46
CA GLY A 106 -7.36 -23.44 23.71
C GLY A 106 -6.29 -23.71 24.76
N ASP A 107 -6.68 -23.92 26.02
CA ASP A 107 -5.75 -23.94 27.17
C ASP A 107 -4.60 -24.96 27.06
N GLY A 108 -4.80 -26.06 26.31
CA GLY A 108 -3.77 -27.07 26.03
C GLY A 108 -2.83 -26.73 24.87
N VAL A 109 -3.09 -25.66 24.12
CA VAL A 109 -2.26 -25.22 23.00
C VAL A 109 -1.09 -24.41 23.52
N VAL A 110 0.11 -24.90 23.24
CA VAL A 110 1.38 -24.26 23.52
C VAL A 110 2.17 -24.17 22.21
N ARG A 111 2.70 -22.99 21.91
CA ARG A 111 3.58 -22.79 20.75
C ARG A 111 4.95 -23.40 21.00
N ASN A 112 5.38 -24.32 20.14
CA ASN A 112 6.65 -25.04 20.26
C ASN A 112 7.65 -24.70 19.16
N ALA A 113 7.31 -23.81 18.21
CA ALA A 113 8.18 -23.56 17.08
C ALA A 113 9.34 -22.57 17.41
N SER A 114 10.57 -23.06 17.33
CA SER A 114 11.79 -22.24 17.26
C SER A 114 11.94 -21.66 15.86
N ALA A 115 12.25 -20.37 15.76
CA ALA A 115 12.45 -19.69 14.48
C ALA A 115 13.65 -18.72 14.56
N PRO A 116 14.21 -18.32 13.40
CA PRO A 116 15.02 -17.12 13.30
C PRO A 116 14.32 -15.96 14.01
N ARG A 117 15.08 -15.06 14.61
CA ARG A 117 14.53 -13.93 15.37
C ARG A 117 15.08 -12.60 14.88
N VAL A 118 14.21 -11.61 14.78
CA VAL A 118 14.61 -10.21 14.69
C VAL A 118 15.17 -9.78 16.04
N ARG A 119 16.37 -9.23 16.06
CA ARG A 119 16.97 -8.56 17.22
C ARG A 119 16.82 -7.06 17.07
N ILE A 120 16.37 -6.41 18.14
CA ILE A 120 16.10 -4.97 18.18
C ILE A 120 16.96 -4.38 19.29
N THR A 121 17.83 -3.44 18.94
CA THR A 121 18.57 -2.62 19.91
C THR A 121 18.04 -1.20 19.82
N ASP A 122 17.30 -0.79 20.85
CA ASP A 122 16.70 0.54 20.94
C ASP A 122 17.57 1.43 21.82
N GLY A 123 18.50 2.16 21.20
CA GLY A 123 19.43 3.05 21.88
C GLY A 123 18.97 4.51 21.83
N ASP A 124 19.69 5.39 22.54
CA ASP A 124 19.33 6.82 22.63
C ASP A 124 19.42 7.54 21.28
N GLN A 125 20.38 7.17 20.43
CA GLN A 125 20.66 7.84 19.16
C GLN A 125 20.02 7.17 17.94
N ALA A 126 19.77 5.87 18.02
CA ALA A 126 19.29 5.07 16.88
C ALA A 126 18.59 3.80 17.34
N ILE A 127 17.72 3.27 16.48
CA ILE A 127 17.20 1.91 16.58
C ILE A 127 17.93 1.04 15.55
N THR A 128 18.57 -0.04 16.02
CA THR A 128 19.24 -1.03 15.17
C THR A 128 18.41 -2.30 15.10
N ILE A 129 18.18 -2.78 13.88
CA ILE A 129 17.42 -3.99 13.58
C ILE A 129 18.33 -4.99 12.88
N ASP A 130 18.36 -6.23 13.37
CA ASP A 130 19.13 -7.34 12.80
C ASP A 130 18.18 -8.53 12.58
N THR A 131 17.96 -8.91 11.31
CA THR A 131 17.11 -10.06 10.94
C THR A 131 17.88 -11.38 10.92
N GLY A 132 19.20 -11.36 11.14
CA GLY A 132 20.13 -12.43 10.82
C GLY A 132 20.99 -12.06 9.60
N PRO A 133 20.43 -12.11 8.37
CA PRO A 133 21.17 -11.80 7.15
C PRO A 133 21.15 -10.31 6.74
N LEU A 134 20.35 -9.47 7.40
CA LEU A 134 20.29 -8.03 7.15
C LEU A 134 20.34 -7.26 8.47
N ARG A 135 21.12 -6.17 8.51
CA ARG A 135 21.16 -5.23 9.61
C ARG A 135 21.00 -3.79 9.12
N PHE A 136 20.09 -3.03 9.70
CA PHE A 136 19.93 -1.61 9.37
C PHE A 136 19.70 -0.75 10.61
N MET A 137 19.92 0.56 10.44
CA MET A 137 19.86 1.55 11.51
C MET A 137 18.94 2.71 11.11
N LEU A 138 18.07 3.12 12.03
CA LEU A 138 17.21 4.29 11.91
C LEU A 138 17.67 5.33 12.95
N ALA A 139 18.10 6.50 12.51
CA ALA A 139 18.56 7.57 13.41
C ALA A 139 17.38 8.31 14.04
N LYS A 140 17.47 8.66 15.33
CA LYS A 140 16.39 9.33 16.06
C LYS A 140 16.42 10.86 15.99
N HIS A 141 17.48 11.45 15.43
CA HIS A 141 17.71 12.90 15.52
C HIS A 141 17.16 13.72 14.35
N ASP A 142 16.90 13.10 13.18
CA ASP A 142 16.30 13.74 12.01
C ASP A 142 15.48 12.77 11.15
N MET A 143 14.77 13.28 10.14
CA MET A 143 13.88 12.50 9.27
C MET A 143 14.59 11.68 8.18
N ARG A 144 15.92 11.47 8.26
CA ARG A 144 16.57 10.45 7.42
C ARG A 144 16.02 9.07 7.79
N VAL A 145 15.70 8.25 6.80
CA VAL A 145 15.11 6.92 7.09
C VAL A 145 16.22 5.97 7.58
N PHE A 146 17.08 5.52 6.69
CA PHE A 146 18.21 4.63 6.96
C PHE A 146 19.50 5.42 7.16
N ALA A 147 20.08 5.30 8.36
CA ALA A 147 21.45 5.73 8.64
C ALA A 147 22.50 4.76 8.06
N GLY A 148 22.11 3.52 7.78
CA GLY A 148 22.95 2.52 7.13
C GLY A 148 22.23 1.18 7.00
N ILE A 149 22.61 0.41 5.97
CA ILE A 149 22.12 -0.94 5.70
C ILE A 149 23.33 -1.84 5.43
N HIS A 150 23.34 -3.01 6.07
CA HIS A 150 24.40 -4.00 5.96
C HIS A 150 23.80 -5.37 5.67
N VAL A 151 24.42 -6.11 4.77
CA VAL A 151 24.07 -7.49 4.44
C VAL A 151 25.12 -8.42 5.01
N ARG A 152 24.69 -9.61 5.46
CA ARG A 152 25.63 -10.66 5.84
C ARG A 152 26.17 -11.33 4.57
N THR A 153 27.48 -11.38 4.41
CA THR A 153 28.17 -12.05 3.28
C THR A 153 28.31 -13.55 3.55
N ASP A 154 28.71 -14.32 2.54
CA ASP A 154 28.82 -15.79 2.66
C ASP A 154 29.91 -16.23 3.65
N ASP A 155 30.92 -15.37 3.89
CA ASP A 155 31.94 -15.54 4.94
C ASP A 155 31.44 -15.22 6.36
N GLY A 156 30.19 -14.73 6.49
CA GLY A 156 29.54 -14.41 7.76
C GLY A 156 29.74 -12.98 8.23
N GLU A 157 30.53 -12.16 7.53
CA GLU A 157 30.78 -10.76 7.87
C GLU A 157 29.60 -9.85 7.49
N MET A 158 29.56 -8.64 8.07
CA MET A 158 28.55 -7.64 7.74
C MET A 158 29.13 -6.59 6.80
N GLN A 159 28.68 -6.57 5.55
CA GLN A 159 29.11 -5.62 4.54
C GLN A 159 28.08 -4.50 4.34
N SER A 160 28.54 -3.24 4.31
CA SER A 160 27.67 -2.09 4.08
C SER A 160 27.23 -1.99 2.62
N VAL A 161 25.91 -1.86 2.40
CA VAL A 161 25.30 -1.64 1.08
C VAL A 161 25.45 -0.18 0.64
N PHE A 162 25.46 0.73 1.61
CA PHE A 162 25.66 2.15 1.37
C PHE A 162 27.16 2.47 1.32
N PRO A 163 27.60 3.45 0.51
CA PRO A 163 28.95 4.01 0.61
C PRO A 163 29.20 4.62 2.00
N ASP A 164 30.47 4.72 2.39
CA ASP A 164 30.84 5.25 3.72
C ASP A 164 30.33 6.69 3.89
N GLN A 165 29.88 7.02 5.10
CA GLN A 165 29.34 8.35 5.46
C GLN A 165 28.11 8.80 4.66
N THR A 166 27.43 7.88 3.96
CA THR A 166 26.15 8.17 3.28
C THR A 166 24.95 7.63 4.05
N HIS A 167 23.78 8.16 3.77
CA HIS A 167 22.50 7.78 4.36
C HIS A 167 21.37 7.99 3.35
N SER A 168 20.24 7.32 3.55
CA SER A 168 19.06 7.59 2.74
C SER A 168 18.46 8.95 3.12
N ASP A 169 17.76 9.59 2.20
CA ASP A 169 17.05 10.83 2.52
C ASP A 169 15.70 10.89 1.81
N LEU A 170 14.79 11.65 2.38
CA LEU A 170 13.53 12.01 1.75
C LEU A 170 13.76 13.36 1.06
N LEU A 171 13.27 13.53 -0.16
CA LEU A 171 13.37 14.80 -0.89
C LEU A 171 12.00 15.31 -1.30
N LEU A 172 11.84 16.63 -1.21
CA LEU A 172 10.78 17.41 -1.84
C LEU A 172 11.42 18.66 -2.48
N GLU A 173 11.01 19.00 -3.70
CA GLU A 173 11.41 20.21 -4.42
C GLU A 173 10.15 20.93 -4.87
N ASP A 174 10.01 22.21 -4.49
CA ASP A 174 8.88 23.04 -4.91
C ASP A 174 9.10 23.66 -6.30
N ASP A 175 8.10 24.39 -6.80
CA ASP A 175 8.13 25.02 -8.11
C ASP A 175 9.07 26.24 -8.21
N GLU A 176 9.49 26.80 -7.07
CA GLU A 176 10.56 27.81 -7.00
C GLU A 176 11.97 27.20 -7.03
N GLY A 177 12.08 25.88 -6.88
CA GLY A 177 13.35 25.14 -6.85
C GLY A 177 13.97 25.03 -5.46
N THR A 178 13.22 25.36 -4.41
CA THR A 178 13.67 25.15 -3.03
C THR A 178 13.62 23.66 -2.70
N VAL A 179 14.72 23.14 -2.17
CA VAL A 179 14.86 21.73 -1.79
C VAL A 179 14.66 21.55 -0.30
N TYR A 180 13.78 20.63 0.07
CA TYR A 180 13.48 20.23 1.44
C TYR A 180 13.92 18.77 1.64
N LEU A 181 14.68 18.53 2.71
CA LEU A 181 15.27 17.23 3.03
C LEU A 181 14.80 16.72 4.39
N GLY A 182 14.68 15.40 4.52
CA GLY A 182 14.39 14.75 5.80
C GLY A 182 15.56 14.88 6.78
N SER A 183 16.79 14.74 6.29
CA SER A 183 18.01 14.89 7.11
C SER A 183 18.18 16.28 7.76
N LEU A 184 17.54 17.31 7.21
CA LEU A 184 17.53 18.67 7.78
C LEU A 184 16.44 18.85 8.86
N ALA A 185 15.34 18.09 8.77
CA ALA A 185 14.24 18.18 9.72
C ALA A 185 14.53 17.40 11.00
N LYS A 186 14.73 18.12 12.11
CA LYS A 186 15.11 17.52 13.40
C LYS A 186 13.93 16.98 14.20
N ALA A 187 14.24 16.03 15.09
CA ALA A 187 13.34 15.45 16.08
C ALA A 187 12.05 14.84 15.47
N PRO A 188 12.17 13.80 14.62
CA PRO A 188 11.02 13.04 14.16
C PRO A 188 10.33 12.30 15.31
N GLU A 189 9.04 12.02 15.15
CA GLU A 189 8.38 11.00 15.96
C GLU A 189 8.80 9.62 15.46
N MET A 190 9.42 8.81 16.32
CA MET A 190 9.79 7.44 16.00
C MET A 190 9.10 6.48 16.96
N LYS A 191 8.40 5.48 16.42
CA LYS A 191 7.64 4.50 17.20
C LYS A 191 7.83 3.10 16.65
N ILE A 192 8.17 2.14 17.51
CA ILE A 192 8.05 0.72 17.18
C ILE A 192 6.56 0.36 17.30
N GLU A 193 5.87 0.20 16.17
CA GLU A 193 4.45 -0.17 16.11
C GLU A 193 4.23 -1.67 16.30
N GLU A 194 5.20 -2.49 15.88
CA GLU A 194 5.19 -3.95 16.06
C GLU A 194 6.55 -4.41 16.55
N ARG A 195 6.58 -5.18 17.64
CA ARG A 195 7.79 -5.72 18.26
C ARG A 195 7.58 -7.20 18.54
N GLY A 196 8.17 -8.05 17.72
CA GLY A 196 8.25 -9.46 18.05
C GLY A 196 9.34 -10.21 17.30
N PRO A 197 9.45 -11.53 17.55
CA PRO A 197 10.56 -12.33 17.07
C PRO A 197 10.53 -12.53 15.55
N LEU A 198 9.37 -12.55 14.90
CA LEU A 198 9.27 -12.81 13.46
C LEU A 198 9.20 -11.54 12.63
N ARG A 199 8.63 -10.46 13.19
CA ARG A 199 8.42 -9.20 12.49
C ARG A 199 8.59 -8.00 13.42
N VAL A 200 9.19 -6.95 12.87
CA VAL A 200 9.21 -5.61 13.46
C VAL A 200 8.63 -4.61 12.45
N SER A 201 7.90 -3.60 12.95
CA SER A 201 7.43 -2.45 12.16
C SER A 201 7.78 -1.18 12.93
N ILE A 202 8.51 -0.28 12.28
CA ILE A 202 8.95 1.00 12.87
C ILE A 202 8.40 2.14 12.03
N LYS A 203 7.66 3.03 12.67
CA LYS A 203 7.13 4.26 12.10
C LYS A 203 8.08 5.41 12.41
N LEU A 204 8.38 6.21 11.40
CA LEU A 204 9.02 7.53 11.48
C LEU A 204 8.04 8.55 10.91
N GLU A 205 7.82 9.65 11.60
CA GLU A 205 6.95 10.73 11.15
C GLU A 205 7.55 12.10 11.43
N GLY A 206 7.46 13.00 10.45
CA GLY A 206 7.99 14.35 10.61
C GLY A 206 7.86 15.21 9.36
N TRP A 207 8.48 16.38 9.43
CA TRP A 207 8.51 17.37 8.38
C TRP A 207 9.65 17.12 7.40
N MET A 208 9.57 17.72 6.22
CA MET A 208 10.73 18.04 5.40
C MET A 208 11.16 19.48 5.70
N GLN A 209 12.45 19.77 5.56
CA GLN A 209 12.98 21.09 5.87
C GLN A 209 14.02 21.54 4.84
N SER A 210 13.95 22.81 4.43
CA SER A 210 14.94 23.46 3.58
C SER A 210 16.18 23.90 4.37
N ALA A 211 17.22 24.31 3.65
CA ALA A 211 18.49 24.75 4.25
C ALA A 211 18.34 26.02 5.12
N ASP A 212 17.38 26.90 4.80
CA ASP A 212 17.05 28.11 5.56
C ASP A 212 16.07 27.86 6.73
N GLY A 213 15.56 26.63 6.87
CA GLY A 213 14.73 26.21 8.01
C GLY A 213 13.23 26.22 7.75
N HIS A 214 12.76 26.58 6.56
CA HIS A 214 11.35 26.44 6.19
C HIS A 214 10.92 24.98 6.11
N LYS A 215 9.65 24.71 6.44
CA LYS A 215 9.08 23.36 6.45
C LYS A 215 7.97 23.26 5.42
N LEU A 216 8.00 22.21 4.61
CA LEU A 216 6.97 21.94 3.61
C LEU A 216 6.81 20.43 3.41
N GLY A 217 5.59 19.94 3.50
CA GLY A 217 5.26 18.52 3.40
C GLY A 217 5.61 17.73 4.67
N ARG A 218 4.77 16.75 4.99
CA ARG A 218 5.06 15.74 6.01
C ARG A 218 5.30 14.38 5.36
N ARG A 219 6.09 13.55 6.03
CA ARG A 219 6.33 12.15 5.65
C ARG A 219 6.02 11.22 6.82
N ILE A 220 5.34 10.12 6.52
CA ILE A 220 5.11 9.01 7.45
C ILE A 220 5.70 7.77 6.80
N VAL A 221 6.82 7.29 7.32
CA VAL A 221 7.54 6.13 6.79
C VAL A 221 7.39 4.96 7.76
N ARG A 222 6.96 3.80 7.26
CA ARG A 222 6.97 2.54 8.03
C ARG A 222 7.93 1.55 7.40
N VAL A 223 8.95 1.15 8.15
CA VAL A 223 9.90 0.12 7.75
C VAL A 223 9.53 -1.18 8.45
N GLN A 224 9.30 -2.22 7.66
CA GLN A 224 9.00 -3.57 8.13
C GLN A 224 10.13 -4.53 7.76
N ALA A 225 10.57 -5.31 8.74
CA ALA A 225 11.60 -6.31 8.59
C ALA A 225 11.16 -7.63 9.22
N PHE A 226 11.65 -8.73 8.65
CA PHE A 226 11.20 -10.08 8.97
C PHE A 226 12.39 -10.97 9.29
N ALA A 227 12.24 -11.86 10.26
CA ALA A 227 13.33 -12.72 10.71
C ALA A 227 13.82 -13.64 9.58
N GLY A 228 15.14 -13.78 9.45
CA GLY A 228 15.76 -14.60 8.40
C GLY A 228 15.71 -13.99 6.99
N GLN A 229 15.11 -12.81 6.81
CA GLN A 229 14.95 -12.19 5.49
C GLN A 229 15.98 -11.10 5.20
N ARG A 230 16.39 -11.02 3.93
CA ARG A 230 17.17 -9.91 3.35
C ARG A 230 16.29 -8.85 2.70
N ARG A 231 15.02 -8.76 3.09
CA ARG A 231 13.99 -7.95 2.44
C ARG A 231 13.35 -6.99 3.43
N LEU A 232 13.10 -5.76 2.98
CA LEU A 232 12.34 -4.75 3.71
C LEU A 232 11.08 -4.40 2.93
N ARG A 233 9.95 -4.30 3.62
CA ARG A 233 8.76 -3.59 3.09
C ARG A 233 8.76 -2.19 3.67
N VAL A 234 8.67 -1.18 2.82
CA VAL A 234 8.64 0.22 3.22
C VAL A 234 7.36 0.86 2.71
N TYR A 235 6.58 1.46 3.61
CA TYR A 235 5.47 2.33 3.26
C TYR A 235 5.90 3.77 3.45
N ASP A 236 5.77 4.59 2.43
CA ASP A 236 6.12 6.01 2.45
C ASP A 236 4.91 6.84 2.09
N THR A 237 4.31 7.48 3.09
CA THR A 237 3.19 8.39 2.92
C THR A 237 3.70 9.82 2.86
N TRP A 238 3.53 10.48 1.72
CA TRP A 238 3.64 11.92 1.63
C TRP A 238 2.29 12.57 1.97
N VAL A 239 2.32 13.65 2.75
CA VAL A 239 1.14 14.47 3.06
C VAL A 239 1.41 15.89 2.59
N ASN A 240 0.54 16.41 1.71
CA ASN A 240 0.57 17.78 1.27
C ASN A 240 0.20 18.71 2.43
N THR A 241 1.06 19.70 2.70
CA THR A 241 0.80 20.74 3.70
C THR A 241 0.82 22.14 3.10
N GLY A 242 1.07 22.27 1.80
CA GLY A 242 1.10 23.54 1.10
C GLY A 242 -0.22 23.81 0.40
N ASP A 243 -0.67 25.07 0.42
CA ASP A 243 -1.83 25.48 -0.36
C ASP A 243 -1.47 25.38 -1.84
N SER A 244 -2.16 24.51 -2.58
CA SER A 244 -1.83 24.26 -3.99
C SER A 244 -2.12 25.44 -4.92
N ASN A 245 -2.71 26.52 -4.42
CA ASN A 245 -2.81 27.79 -5.13
C ASN A 245 -1.53 28.63 -5.05
N GLU A 246 -0.67 28.34 -4.08
CA GLU A 246 0.56 29.07 -3.76
C GLU A 246 1.82 28.24 -4.05
N VAL A 247 1.74 26.91 -3.95
CA VAL A 247 2.89 26.02 -4.19
C VAL A 247 2.53 24.85 -5.12
N ALA A 248 3.47 24.50 -5.97
CA ALA A 248 3.47 23.25 -6.74
C ALA A 248 4.77 22.48 -6.49
N TYR A 249 4.82 21.21 -6.92
CA TYR A 249 5.96 20.34 -6.60
C TYR A 249 6.64 19.84 -7.88
N ARG A 250 7.94 20.11 -8.03
CA ARG A 250 8.77 19.60 -9.15
C ARG A 250 9.22 18.17 -8.93
N ASN A 251 9.43 17.77 -7.67
CA ASN A 251 10.00 16.46 -7.36
C ASN A 251 9.64 16.03 -5.95
N ILE A 252 9.23 14.78 -5.79
CA ILE A 252 9.04 14.15 -4.48
C ILE A 252 9.67 12.77 -4.56
N ALA A 253 10.71 12.50 -3.78
CA ALA A 253 11.49 11.27 -3.92
C ALA A 253 11.94 10.68 -2.58
N PHE A 254 12.32 9.40 -2.64
CA PHE A 254 13.07 8.71 -1.61
C PHE A 254 14.43 8.30 -2.19
N HIS A 255 15.50 8.86 -1.61
CA HIS A 255 16.89 8.64 -2.03
C HIS A 255 17.53 7.51 -1.22
N LEU A 256 18.13 6.55 -1.92
CA LEU A 256 18.76 5.37 -1.37
C LEU A 256 20.18 5.24 -1.96
N PRO A 257 21.23 5.54 -1.18
CA PRO A 257 22.60 5.31 -1.63
C PRO A 257 22.85 3.84 -1.96
N TYR A 258 23.78 3.58 -2.87
CA TYR A 258 24.25 2.22 -3.13
C TYR A 258 25.73 2.25 -3.55
N ARG A 259 26.44 1.15 -3.33
CA ARG A 259 27.82 1.00 -3.81
C ARG A 259 27.86 0.67 -5.30
N GLY A 260 28.69 1.41 -6.02
CA GLY A 260 28.97 1.18 -7.44
C GLY A 260 28.16 2.10 -8.35
N ARG A 261 28.13 1.73 -9.63
CA ARG A 261 27.56 2.55 -10.71
C ARG A 261 26.71 1.74 -11.67
N ARG A 262 26.29 0.53 -11.29
CA ARG A 262 25.54 -0.35 -12.18
C ARG A 262 24.07 -0.40 -11.83
N SER A 263 23.23 -0.39 -12.87
CA SER A 263 21.79 -0.58 -12.79
C SER A 263 21.29 -1.53 -13.86
N ALA A 264 20.16 -2.17 -13.59
CA ALA A 264 19.40 -2.92 -14.58
C ALA A 264 17.90 -2.64 -14.40
N PHE A 265 17.22 -2.32 -15.50
CA PHE A 265 15.77 -2.25 -15.58
C PHE A 265 15.24 -3.53 -16.22
N PRO A 266 14.79 -4.52 -15.44
CA PRO A 266 14.46 -5.87 -15.93
C PRO A 266 13.28 -5.90 -16.92
N GLN A 267 12.59 -4.78 -17.11
CA GLN A 267 11.53 -4.59 -18.11
C GLN A 267 12.06 -4.58 -19.54
N THR A 268 13.36 -4.36 -19.72
CA THR A 268 14.01 -4.42 -21.03
C THR A 268 14.47 -5.86 -21.30
N PRO A 269 13.95 -6.55 -22.33
CA PRO A 269 14.39 -7.91 -22.65
C PRO A 269 15.90 -7.98 -22.86
N GLY A 270 16.57 -8.91 -22.18
CA GLY A 270 18.03 -9.08 -22.27
C GLY A 270 18.86 -7.99 -21.57
N SER A 271 18.26 -7.18 -20.68
CA SER A 271 18.99 -6.18 -19.90
C SER A 271 19.91 -6.81 -18.87
N ALA A 272 21.20 -6.91 -19.23
CA ALA A 272 22.25 -7.06 -18.23
C ALA A 272 22.46 -5.72 -17.50
N PRO A 273 22.96 -5.74 -16.23
CA PRO A 273 23.37 -4.53 -15.55
C PRO A 273 24.37 -3.72 -16.38
N ARG A 274 24.14 -2.42 -16.55
CA ARG A 274 25.00 -1.49 -17.31
C ARG A 274 25.58 -0.45 -16.38
N GLU A 275 26.68 0.16 -16.80
CA GLU A 275 27.30 1.26 -16.06
C GLU A 275 26.56 2.58 -16.37
N VAL A 276 26.15 3.28 -15.31
CA VAL A 276 25.48 4.58 -15.35
C VAL A 276 26.55 5.68 -15.43
N ARG A 277 26.55 6.45 -16.52
CA ARG A 277 27.51 7.55 -16.71
C ARG A 277 26.97 8.84 -16.10
N THR A 278 25.73 9.19 -16.43
CA THR A 278 25.04 10.37 -15.93
C THR A 278 23.80 9.97 -15.13
N SER A 279 22.79 9.41 -15.81
CA SER A 279 21.52 9.01 -15.21
C SER A 279 20.81 8.00 -16.10
N ASP A 280 20.27 6.97 -15.48
CA ASP A 280 19.26 6.13 -16.09
C ASP A 280 17.93 6.33 -15.36
N TYR A 281 16.80 6.31 -16.06
CA TYR A 281 15.50 6.31 -15.40
C TYR A 281 14.45 5.51 -16.17
N LEU A 282 13.52 4.95 -15.41
CA LEU A 282 12.27 4.39 -15.90
C LEU A 282 11.15 5.36 -15.53
N LEU A 283 10.44 5.87 -16.52
CA LEU A 283 9.30 6.77 -16.34
C LEU A 283 8.04 6.14 -16.93
N GLN A 284 7.08 5.81 -16.07
CA GLN A 284 5.70 5.54 -16.48
C GLN A 284 4.93 6.84 -16.41
N TYR A 285 4.81 7.56 -17.53
CA TYR A 285 4.17 8.89 -17.57
C TYR A 285 2.65 8.83 -17.82
N GLU A 286 2.14 7.74 -18.39
CA GLU A 286 0.72 7.42 -18.49
C GLU A 286 0.51 5.95 -18.15
N HIS A 287 -0.71 5.53 -17.82
CA HIS A 287 -0.97 4.15 -17.38
C HIS A 287 -0.66 3.07 -18.42
N ASP A 288 -0.61 3.43 -19.70
CA ASP A 288 -0.33 2.55 -20.83
C ASP A 288 0.91 2.98 -21.64
N LYS A 289 1.76 3.86 -21.09
CA LYS A 289 3.03 4.28 -21.70
C LYS A 289 4.13 4.46 -20.66
N TYR A 290 5.25 3.79 -20.90
CA TYR A 290 6.50 4.06 -20.20
C TYR A 290 7.67 4.17 -21.18
N GLU A 291 8.72 4.85 -20.73
CA GLU A 291 10.03 4.86 -21.35
C GLU A 291 11.13 4.52 -20.35
N ILE A 292 12.22 3.99 -20.86
CA ILE A 292 13.49 3.86 -20.14
C ILE A 292 14.50 4.71 -20.89
N VAL A 293 15.12 5.62 -20.16
CA VAL A 293 16.15 6.52 -20.67
C VAL A 293 17.45 6.17 -19.98
N SER A 294 18.53 6.09 -20.76
CA SER A 294 19.87 5.82 -20.27
C SER A 294 20.82 6.83 -20.85
N ASP A 295 21.48 7.58 -19.97
CA ASP A 295 22.39 8.68 -20.31
C ASP A 295 21.80 9.69 -21.31
N GLY A 296 20.50 9.98 -21.20
CA GLY A 296 19.76 10.92 -22.06
C GLY A 296 19.12 10.30 -23.31
N GLU A 297 19.40 9.03 -23.62
CA GLU A 297 18.85 8.35 -24.79
C GLU A 297 17.72 7.38 -24.41
N VAL A 298 16.63 7.37 -25.17
CA VAL A 298 15.52 6.43 -24.93
C VAL A 298 15.92 5.04 -25.41
N VAL A 299 16.18 4.12 -24.48
CA VAL A 299 16.63 2.74 -24.74
C VAL A 299 15.52 1.70 -24.64
N GLY A 300 14.35 2.08 -24.11
CA GLY A 300 13.20 1.18 -23.98
C GLY A 300 11.88 1.93 -23.97
N ARG A 301 10.83 1.30 -24.50
CA ARG A 301 9.44 1.77 -24.42
C ARG A 301 8.52 0.57 -24.23
N GLY A 302 7.40 0.80 -23.57
CA GLY A 302 6.35 -0.22 -23.46
C GLY A 302 5.09 0.36 -22.84
N LYS A 303 4.15 -0.53 -22.49
CA LYS A 303 2.83 -0.11 -21.98
C LYS A 303 2.76 -0.03 -20.47
N ARG A 304 3.00 -1.15 -19.77
CA ARG A 304 2.82 -1.25 -18.31
C ARG A 304 4.10 -1.80 -17.69
N SER A 305 4.84 -0.94 -16.99
CA SER A 305 6.06 -1.34 -16.31
C SER A 305 5.75 -1.94 -14.94
N PRO A 306 6.38 -3.06 -14.55
CA PRO A 306 6.32 -3.57 -13.18
C PRO A 306 7.07 -2.72 -12.14
N GLY A 307 7.73 -1.60 -12.54
CA GLY A 307 8.29 -0.64 -11.58
C GLY A 307 9.43 -1.16 -10.71
N ARG A 308 10.49 -1.67 -11.35
CA ARG A 308 11.60 -2.35 -10.68
C ARG A 308 12.95 -1.90 -11.23
N VAL A 309 13.96 -1.92 -10.38
CA VAL A 309 15.36 -1.71 -10.75
C VAL A 309 16.27 -2.53 -9.85
N THR A 310 17.38 -3.00 -10.39
CA THR A 310 18.48 -3.59 -9.61
C THR A 310 19.66 -2.66 -9.65
N VAL A 311 20.31 -2.44 -8.51
CA VAL A 311 21.55 -1.65 -8.38
C VAL A 311 22.62 -2.44 -7.63
N GLY A 312 23.87 -1.99 -7.72
CA GLY A 312 25.00 -2.64 -7.06
C GLY A 312 25.51 -3.87 -7.82
N GLN A 313 26.37 -4.66 -7.16
CA GLN A 313 27.01 -5.84 -7.75
C GLN A 313 27.47 -6.82 -6.67
N GLY A 314 27.62 -8.10 -7.06
CA GLY A 314 28.07 -9.16 -6.17
C GLY A 314 27.16 -9.31 -4.95
N GLU A 315 27.75 -9.51 -3.78
CA GLU A 315 27.01 -9.72 -2.52
C GLU A 315 26.22 -8.49 -2.03
N THR A 316 26.51 -7.29 -2.57
CA THR A 316 25.82 -6.03 -2.22
C THR A 316 24.76 -5.62 -3.25
N ALA A 317 24.51 -6.42 -4.29
CA ALA A 317 23.45 -6.13 -5.23
C ALA A 317 22.07 -6.23 -4.57
N TRP A 318 21.17 -5.33 -4.96
CA TRP A 318 19.83 -5.26 -4.41
C TRP A 318 18.87 -4.61 -5.39
N SER A 319 17.57 -4.84 -5.19
CA SER A 319 16.52 -4.32 -6.06
C SER A 319 15.49 -3.52 -5.27
N ALA A 320 14.99 -2.46 -5.89
CA ALA A 320 13.76 -1.80 -5.46
C ALA A 320 12.62 -2.21 -6.40
N ALA A 321 11.47 -2.56 -5.84
CA ALA A 321 10.22 -2.74 -6.57
C ALA A 321 9.12 -1.87 -5.92
N ILE A 322 8.27 -1.28 -6.75
CA ILE A 322 7.21 -0.36 -6.31
C ILE A 322 5.86 -0.98 -6.66
N ARG A 323 5.02 -1.21 -5.65
CA ARG A 323 3.70 -1.80 -5.87
C ARG A 323 2.82 -0.82 -6.63
N HIS A 324 2.01 -1.34 -7.55
CA HIS A 324 1.08 -0.56 -8.37
C HIS A 324 1.74 0.53 -9.23
N PHE A 325 3.00 0.33 -9.66
CA PHE A 325 3.79 1.36 -10.35
C PHE A 325 3.10 1.96 -11.58
N TRP A 326 2.60 1.13 -12.50
CA TRP A 326 1.96 1.64 -13.71
C TRP A 326 0.54 2.17 -13.43
N GLN A 327 -0.16 1.55 -12.49
CA GLN A 327 -1.51 1.95 -12.11
C GLN A 327 -1.53 3.34 -11.45
N MET A 328 -0.48 3.68 -10.71
CA MET A 328 -0.36 4.94 -9.97
C MET A 328 0.49 5.97 -10.70
N CYS A 329 0.49 5.96 -12.04
CA CYS A 329 1.21 6.92 -12.86
C CYS A 329 0.83 8.40 -12.54
N PRO A 330 1.68 9.38 -12.87
CA PRO A 330 3.04 9.20 -13.34
C PRO A 330 3.97 8.69 -12.22
N ARG A 331 4.91 7.80 -12.55
CA ARG A 331 5.89 7.27 -11.58
C ARG A 331 7.25 7.13 -12.22
N GLU A 332 8.29 7.35 -11.43
CA GLU A 332 9.67 7.30 -11.90
C GLU A 332 10.59 6.57 -10.91
N ILE A 333 11.55 5.85 -11.49
CA ILE A 333 12.72 5.31 -10.81
C ILE A 333 13.94 5.89 -11.51
N GLU A 334 14.76 6.65 -10.80
CA GLU A 334 15.99 7.27 -11.32
C GLU A 334 17.21 6.63 -10.65
N VAL A 335 18.24 6.35 -11.42
CA VAL A 335 19.55 5.92 -10.92
C VAL A 335 20.59 6.89 -11.43
N ASN A 336 21.30 7.53 -10.51
CA ASN A 336 22.56 8.23 -10.80
C ASN A 336 23.73 7.43 -10.22
N SER A 337 24.95 7.88 -10.47
CA SER A 337 26.13 7.28 -9.83
C SER A 337 26.01 7.27 -8.31
N GLY A 338 25.79 6.10 -7.71
CA GLY A 338 25.79 5.88 -6.26
C GLY A 338 24.49 6.22 -5.52
N VAL A 339 23.44 6.66 -6.21
CA VAL A 339 22.11 6.91 -5.60
C VAL A 339 21.00 6.36 -6.49
N LEU A 340 20.16 5.51 -5.90
CA LEU A 340 18.86 5.13 -6.43
C LEU A 340 17.81 6.09 -5.86
N LYS A 341 16.93 6.62 -6.70
CA LYS A 341 15.80 7.43 -6.29
C LYS A 341 14.50 6.80 -6.76
N VAL A 342 13.55 6.72 -5.83
CA VAL A 342 12.19 6.31 -6.12
C VAL A 342 11.29 7.52 -6.00
N HIS A 343 10.64 7.91 -7.09
CA HIS A 343 9.87 9.13 -7.16
C HIS A 343 8.38 8.86 -6.90
N THR A 344 7.83 9.65 -5.98
CA THR A 344 6.38 9.83 -5.84
C THR A 344 5.84 10.76 -6.92
N TRP A 345 6.54 11.87 -7.18
CA TRP A 345 6.31 12.72 -8.36
C TRP A 345 7.59 12.76 -9.22
N PRO A 346 7.51 12.46 -10.52
CA PRO A 346 8.68 12.32 -11.38
C PRO A 346 9.45 13.63 -11.53
N ARG A 347 10.78 13.52 -11.55
CA ARG A 347 11.67 14.64 -11.89
C ARG A 347 11.68 14.89 -13.40
N HIS A 348 11.52 13.82 -14.18
CA HIS A 348 11.58 13.84 -15.64
C HIS A 348 10.18 13.82 -16.27
N GLY A 349 9.20 14.45 -15.61
CA GLY A 349 7.82 14.54 -16.09
C GLY A 349 7.73 15.03 -17.54
N LYS A 350 6.72 14.55 -18.27
CA LYS A 350 6.47 14.96 -19.66
C LYS A 350 5.65 16.26 -19.69
N PRO A 351 5.82 17.10 -20.73
CA PRO A 351 4.91 18.21 -20.98
C PRO A 351 3.46 17.73 -21.00
N ALA A 352 2.56 18.51 -20.40
CA ALA A 352 1.15 18.19 -20.36
C ALA A 352 0.55 18.18 -21.78
N THR A 353 -0.09 17.09 -22.18
CA THR A 353 -0.69 16.93 -23.51
C THR A 353 -2.21 16.94 -23.50
N HIS A 354 -2.84 16.84 -22.33
CA HIS A 354 -4.29 16.72 -22.17
C HIS A 354 -4.95 17.95 -21.53
N LEU A 355 -4.20 19.05 -21.35
CA LEU A 355 -4.71 20.33 -20.86
C LEU A 355 -5.10 21.27 -22.02
N GLY A 356 -5.66 22.43 -21.65
CA GLY A 356 -6.05 23.46 -22.61
C GLY A 356 -7.15 22.97 -23.55
N GLU A 357 -6.93 23.07 -24.86
CA GLU A 357 -7.92 22.66 -25.86
C GLU A 357 -8.21 21.15 -25.86
N ASN A 358 -7.27 20.33 -25.37
CA ASN A 358 -7.43 18.88 -25.28
C ASN A 358 -8.21 18.42 -24.04
N MET A 359 -8.60 19.34 -23.16
CA MET A 359 -9.44 19.04 -22.01
C MET A 359 -10.92 19.09 -22.41
N THR A 360 -11.62 17.96 -22.26
CA THR A 360 -13.01 17.79 -22.67
C THR A 360 -13.89 17.30 -21.52
N LEU A 361 -15.21 17.24 -21.71
CA LEU A 361 -16.11 16.69 -20.69
C LEU A 361 -15.90 15.17 -20.52
N GLU A 362 -15.53 14.48 -21.59
CA GLU A 362 -15.32 13.03 -21.62
C GLU A 362 -14.07 12.63 -20.83
N ASN A 363 -13.00 13.43 -20.91
CA ASN A 363 -11.73 13.11 -20.24
C ASN A 363 -11.53 13.83 -18.90
N LEU A 364 -12.49 14.65 -18.46
CA LEU A 364 -12.38 15.44 -17.24
C LEU A 364 -12.11 14.58 -16.00
N GLY A 365 -12.64 13.36 -16.00
CA GLY A 365 -12.45 12.37 -14.94
C GLY A 365 -11.01 11.99 -14.68
N HIS A 366 -10.15 12.02 -15.68
CA HIS A 366 -8.75 11.62 -15.52
C HIS A 366 -7.93 12.57 -14.66
N LEU A 367 -8.41 13.79 -14.43
CA LEU A 367 -7.70 14.83 -13.66
C LEU A 367 -6.27 15.03 -14.17
N TRP A 368 -6.09 15.15 -15.49
CA TRP A 368 -4.76 15.17 -16.12
C TRP A 368 -3.80 16.20 -15.50
N TRP A 369 -4.26 17.35 -15.03
CA TRP A 369 -3.40 18.38 -14.43
C TRP A 369 -2.67 17.94 -13.15
N VAL A 370 -3.10 16.84 -12.51
CA VAL A 370 -2.40 16.22 -11.38
C VAL A 370 -1.70 14.91 -11.76
N HIS A 371 -1.63 14.58 -13.05
CA HIS A 371 -1.00 13.37 -13.60
C HIS A 371 -0.05 13.63 -14.78
N GLU A 372 0.09 14.87 -15.25
CA GLU A 372 1.05 15.27 -16.29
C GLU A 372 1.61 16.67 -16.02
N GLY A 373 2.67 17.04 -16.73
CA GLY A 373 3.39 18.30 -16.55
C GLY A 373 4.68 18.14 -15.75
N GLU A 374 5.45 19.23 -15.71
CA GLU A 374 6.73 19.31 -14.99
C GLU A 374 6.54 19.44 -13.47
N THR A 375 5.37 19.90 -13.03
CA THR A 375 5.04 20.10 -11.62
C THR A 375 3.70 19.48 -11.27
N LEU A 376 3.61 18.87 -10.09
CA LEU A 376 2.34 18.52 -9.47
C LEU A 376 1.68 19.78 -8.94
N SER A 377 0.55 20.17 -9.52
CA SER A 377 -0.32 21.23 -9.00
C SER A 377 -1.75 20.74 -8.92
N PHE A 378 -2.37 20.86 -7.75
CA PHE A 378 -3.79 20.56 -7.58
C PHE A 378 -4.70 21.72 -7.95
N LYS A 379 -4.14 22.83 -8.45
CA LYS A 379 -4.91 23.98 -8.88
C LYS A 379 -5.76 23.62 -10.09
N ASN A 380 -7.05 23.92 -10.00
CA ASN A 380 -7.98 23.72 -11.09
C ASN A 380 -7.58 24.56 -12.32
N PRO A 381 -7.38 23.95 -13.50
CA PRO A 381 -7.02 24.69 -14.71
C PRO A 381 -8.22 25.51 -15.19
N PRO A 382 -8.04 26.76 -15.69
CA PRO A 382 -9.16 27.64 -16.06
C PRO A 382 -10.19 26.99 -17.01
N LYS A 383 -9.72 26.12 -17.92
CA LYS A 383 -10.56 25.41 -18.89
C LYS A 383 -11.64 24.57 -18.23
N ILE A 384 -11.41 24.05 -17.02
CA ILE A 384 -12.40 23.25 -16.31
C ILE A 384 -13.70 24.03 -16.03
N TYR A 385 -13.56 25.31 -15.71
CA TYR A 385 -14.68 26.21 -15.44
C TYR A 385 -15.45 26.53 -16.71
N GLU A 386 -14.73 26.69 -17.81
CA GLU A 386 -15.31 26.87 -19.14
C GLU A 386 -16.15 25.65 -19.55
N ILE A 387 -15.61 24.43 -19.45
CA ILE A 387 -16.30 23.24 -19.94
C ILE A 387 -17.41 22.77 -18.99
N TYR A 388 -17.16 22.73 -17.68
CA TYR A 388 -18.05 22.09 -16.72
C TYR A 388 -19.13 23.04 -16.21
N TRP A 389 -18.78 24.28 -15.84
CA TRP A 389 -19.74 25.24 -15.28
C TRP A 389 -20.33 26.18 -16.33
N ASN A 390 -19.51 26.71 -17.24
CA ASN A 390 -19.93 27.79 -18.14
C ASN A 390 -20.31 27.33 -19.57
N GLY A 391 -20.02 26.08 -19.94
CA GLY A 391 -20.23 25.56 -21.30
C GLY A 391 -21.67 25.13 -21.58
N PRO A 392 -22.03 24.72 -22.81
CA PRO A 392 -23.36 24.20 -23.12
C PRO A 392 -23.64 22.89 -22.38
N ALA A 393 -24.75 22.80 -21.64
CA ALA A 393 -25.11 21.60 -20.89
C ALA A 393 -25.49 20.44 -21.84
N PRO A 394 -24.79 19.30 -21.79
CA PRO A 394 -25.27 18.10 -22.48
C PRO A 394 -26.63 17.69 -21.90
N GLY A 395 -27.61 17.42 -22.77
CA GLY A 395 -29.01 17.29 -22.42
C GLY A 395 -29.29 16.44 -21.17
N GLY A 396 -29.88 17.07 -20.15
CA GLY A 396 -30.51 16.36 -19.02
C GLY A 396 -29.62 15.99 -17.83
N HIS A 397 -28.33 16.33 -17.81
CA HIS A 397 -27.50 16.09 -16.63
C HIS A 397 -27.46 17.30 -15.68
N TYR A 398 -27.75 17.05 -14.40
CA TYR A 398 -27.49 17.99 -13.32
C TYR A 398 -25.98 18.25 -13.24
N ARG A 399 -25.52 19.42 -13.69
CA ARG A 399 -24.25 19.99 -13.26
C ARG A 399 -24.49 20.42 -11.82
N GLY A 400 -23.92 19.75 -10.84
CA GLY A 400 -24.19 20.16 -9.47
C GLY A 400 -23.70 21.57 -9.18
N GLY A 401 -24.28 22.15 -8.12
CA GLY A 401 -23.61 23.22 -7.39
C GLY A 401 -22.23 22.74 -6.90
N GLY A 402 -21.42 23.65 -6.37
CA GLY A 402 -20.06 23.31 -5.93
C GLY A 402 -18.94 24.02 -6.68
N ARG A 403 -19.25 25.00 -7.54
CA ARG A 403 -18.24 25.94 -8.06
C ARG A 403 -17.51 26.62 -6.91
N ASP A 404 -18.26 27.07 -5.90
CA ASP A 404 -17.72 27.66 -4.68
C ASP A 404 -16.83 26.69 -3.88
N ILE A 405 -17.06 25.37 -3.98
CA ILE A 405 -16.22 24.35 -3.37
C ILE A 405 -14.95 24.17 -4.21
N ALA A 406 -15.07 24.11 -5.54
CA ALA A 406 -13.94 24.01 -6.45
C ALA A 406 -13.01 25.24 -6.36
N ASP A 407 -13.57 26.44 -6.17
CA ASP A 407 -12.83 27.68 -5.98
C ASP A 407 -12.05 27.72 -4.64
N ARG A 408 -12.47 26.91 -3.66
CA ARG A 408 -11.82 26.77 -2.34
C ARG A 408 -10.98 25.51 -2.21
N ALA A 409 -10.96 24.66 -3.24
CA ALA A 409 -10.20 23.42 -3.21
C ALA A 409 -8.70 23.71 -3.40
N ASN A 410 -7.88 23.23 -2.48
CA ASN A 410 -6.43 23.46 -2.49
C ASN A 410 -5.60 22.23 -2.12
N ALA A 411 -6.27 21.08 -1.99
CA ALA A 411 -5.67 19.79 -1.64
C ALA A 411 -4.84 19.76 -0.34
N LEU A 412 -5.06 20.69 0.59
CA LEU A 412 -4.42 20.64 1.90
C LEU A 412 -4.74 19.33 2.64
N GLY A 413 -3.69 18.67 3.12
CA GLY A 413 -3.75 17.41 3.84
C GLY A 413 -4.10 16.19 2.99
N ILE A 414 -4.18 16.31 1.66
CA ILE A 414 -4.18 15.11 0.81
C ILE A 414 -2.89 14.33 1.05
N ALA A 415 -2.98 13.00 1.00
CA ALA A 415 -1.84 12.13 1.15
C ALA A 415 -1.72 11.15 -0.01
N LEU A 416 -0.56 10.50 -0.09
CA LEU A 416 -0.29 9.43 -1.02
C LEU A 416 0.73 8.47 -0.43
N THR A 417 0.32 7.22 -0.21
CA THR A 417 1.19 6.15 0.30
C THR A 417 1.76 5.33 -0.86
N SER A 418 3.08 5.25 -0.92
CA SER A 418 3.81 4.35 -1.83
C SER A 418 4.32 3.12 -1.06
N GLU A 419 4.23 1.94 -1.66
CA GLU A 419 4.73 0.70 -1.06
C GLU A 419 5.94 0.17 -1.86
N TYR A 420 7.05 -0.03 -1.16
CA TYR A 420 8.32 -0.48 -1.72
C TYR A 420 8.74 -1.84 -1.14
N LEU A 421 9.27 -2.71 -1.99
CA LEU A 421 10.11 -3.83 -1.59
C LEU A 421 11.57 -3.46 -1.86
N LEU A 422 12.40 -3.46 -0.83
CA LEU A 422 13.86 -3.41 -0.95
C LEU A 422 14.40 -4.83 -0.72
N ASP A 423 14.94 -5.46 -1.76
CA ASP A 423 15.40 -6.85 -1.73
C ASP A 423 16.92 -6.92 -1.91
N PHE A 424 17.65 -7.24 -0.84
CA PHE A 424 19.11 -7.31 -0.81
C PHE A 424 19.59 -8.72 -1.13
N HIS A 425 19.34 -9.15 -2.37
CA HIS A 425 19.49 -10.52 -2.86
C HIS A 425 20.92 -10.95 -3.21
N GLY A 426 21.86 -10.02 -3.34
CA GLY A 426 23.24 -10.33 -3.74
C GLY A 426 23.30 -10.92 -5.15
N ALA A 427 23.84 -12.14 -5.29
CA ALA A 427 23.93 -12.81 -6.58
C ALA A 427 22.67 -13.58 -6.99
N ALA A 428 21.66 -13.69 -6.10
CA ALA A 428 20.43 -14.42 -6.39
C ALA A 428 19.53 -13.70 -7.39
N ASP A 429 18.61 -14.41 -8.03
CA ASP A 429 17.63 -13.78 -8.93
C ASP A 429 16.56 -13.00 -8.13
N PRO A 430 16.42 -11.68 -8.32
CA PRO A 430 15.38 -10.88 -7.64
C PRO A 430 13.97 -11.09 -8.19
N ALA A 431 13.81 -11.66 -9.39
CA ALA A 431 12.52 -11.71 -10.07
C ALA A 431 11.41 -12.43 -9.27
N PRO A 432 11.66 -13.56 -8.59
CA PRO A 432 10.63 -14.26 -7.80
C PRO A 432 10.11 -13.43 -6.64
N ALA A 433 10.98 -12.76 -5.88
CA ALA A 433 10.58 -11.94 -4.73
C ALA A 433 9.74 -10.74 -5.17
N ALA A 434 10.18 -10.03 -6.21
CA ALA A 434 9.44 -8.89 -6.74
C ALA A 434 8.10 -9.29 -7.37
N LYS A 435 8.03 -10.46 -8.04
CA LYS A 435 6.75 -11.02 -8.52
C LYS A 435 5.81 -11.40 -7.38
N THR A 436 6.35 -11.93 -6.29
CA THR A 436 5.58 -12.27 -5.11
C THR A 436 5.02 -11.01 -4.43
N PHE A 437 5.81 -9.94 -4.38
CA PHE A 437 5.36 -8.65 -3.88
C PHE A 437 4.17 -8.08 -4.67
N ASP A 438 4.23 -8.11 -6.00
CA ASP A 438 3.11 -7.65 -6.85
C ASP A 438 1.89 -8.56 -6.75
N ALA A 439 2.10 -9.87 -6.53
CA ALA A 439 1.03 -10.85 -6.40
C ALA A 439 0.23 -10.72 -5.10
N ASN A 440 0.80 -10.10 -4.06
CA ASN A 440 0.20 -9.93 -2.74
C ASN A 440 -0.49 -11.22 -2.20
N PRO A 441 0.26 -12.29 -1.90
CA PRO A 441 -0.30 -13.51 -1.32
C PRO A 441 -1.06 -13.24 -0.02
N LEU A 442 -2.18 -13.95 0.17
CA LEU A 442 -3.10 -13.74 1.29
C LEU A 442 -3.33 -15.04 2.04
N CYS A 443 -3.39 -14.95 3.38
CA CYS A 443 -3.97 -16.01 4.19
C CYS A 443 -5.38 -15.58 4.60
N VAL A 444 -6.38 -16.35 4.20
CA VAL A 444 -7.80 -16.01 4.30
C VAL A 444 -8.45 -16.93 5.32
N VAL A 445 -9.13 -16.35 6.32
CA VAL A 445 -9.95 -17.12 7.26
C VAL A 445 -11.16 -17.67 6.54
N ASP A 446 -11.53 -18.91 6.84
CA ASP A 446 -12.74 -19.52 6.32
C ASP A 446 -13.96 -18.60 6.51
N PRO A 447 -14.69 -18.25 5.42
CA PRO A 447 -15.82 -17.32 5.50
C PRO A 447 -16.95 -17.80 6.43
N GLN A 448 -17.16 -19.11 6.55
CA GLN A 448 -18.15 -19.68 7.46
C GLN A 448 -17.73 -19.42 8.91
N TRP A 449 -16.47 -19.67 9.26
CA TRP A 449 -15.94 -19.30 10.58
C TRP A 449 -16.06 -17.80 10.85
N LEU A 450 -15.70 -16.96 9.87
CA LEU A 450 -15.78 -15.50 10.02
C LEU A 450 -17.22 -15.06 10.39
N ALA A 451 -18.22 -15.64 9.74
CA ALA A 451 -19.63 -15.41 10.05
C ALA A 451 -20.03 -15.95 11.44
N ASP A 452 -19.68 -17.21 11.74
CA ASP A 452 -20.03 -17.88 12.99
C ASP A 452 -19.38 -17.22 14.23
N SER A 453 -18.21 -16.62 14.06
CA SER A 453 -17.52 -15.88 15.11
C SER A 453 -18.29 -14.66 15.61
N GLN A 454 -19.18 -14.11 14.77
CA GLN A 454 -19.85 -12.81 14.96
C GLN A 454 -18.91 -11.61 15.20
N ALA A 455 -17.58 -11.82 15.10
CA ALA A 455 -16.58 -10.80 15.35
C ALA A 455 -16.49 -9.79 14.19
N PHE A 456 -16.98 -10.14 13.00
CA PHE A 456 -17.04 -9.29 11.82
C PHE A 456 -18.49 -8.96 11.43
N TRP A 457 -19.24 -8.35 12.36
CA TRP A 457 -20.69 -8.13 12.20
C TRP A 457 -21.44 -9.47 12.07
N ASN A 458 -22.76 -9.38 12.10
CA ASN A 458 -23.65 -10.42 11.57
C ASN A 458 -23.62 -10.42 10.03
N ILE A 459 -22.81 -11.29 9.44
CA ILE A 459 -22.76 -11.56 8.00
C ILE A 459 -23.16 -13.01 7.72
N ALA A 460 -23.59 -13.30 6.49
CA ALA A 460 -23.75 -14.69 6.01
C ALA A 460 -22.63 -14.99 5.02
N PRO A 461 -21.98 -16.16 5.08
CA PRO A 461 -20.97 -16.53 4.10
C PRO A 461 -21.61 -16.77 2.73
N TRP A 462 -20.79 -16.72 1.69
CA TRP A 462 -21.18 -17.16 0.35
C TRP A 462 -21.55 -18.64 0.41
N ARG A 463 -22.75 -19.02 -0.03
CA ARG A 463 -23.22 -20.41 0.06
C ARG A 463 -24.20 -20.80 -1.05
N GLU A 464 -24.17 -22.07 -1.44
CA GLU A 464 -25.26 -22.68 -2.20
C GLU A 464 -26.53 -22.81 -1.32
N PRO A 465 -27.75 -22.70 -1.89
CA PRO A 465 -28.09 -22.55 -3.30
C PRO A 465 -28.21 -21.08 -3.77
N TYR A 466 -27.74 -20.09 -3.00
CA TYR A 466 -27.97 -18.66 -3.29
C TYR A 466 -27.00 -18.07 -4.33
N THR A 467 -26.41 -18.90 -5.19
CA THR A 467 -25.34 -18.48 -6.11
C THR A 467 -25.71 -17.32 -7.03
N GLU A 468 -26.98 -17.21 -7.45
CA GLU A 468 -27.44 -16.07 -8.26
C GLU A 468 -27.36 -14.76 -7.46
N VAL A 469 -27.75 -14.77 -6.18
CA VAL A 469 -27.66 -13.60 -5.29
C VAL A 469 -26.20 -13.23 -5.04
N GLU A 470 -25.34 -14.20 -4.81
CA GLU A 470 -23.92 -13.94 -4.56
C GLU A 470 -23.23 -13.37 -5.82
N ARG A 471 -23.52 -13.92 -7.00
CA ARG A 471 -23.06 -13.36 -8.28
C ARG A 471 -23.59 -11.95 -8.49
N ALA A 472 -24.87 -11.69 -8.22
CA ALA A 472 -25.44 -10.35 -8.32
C ALA A 472 -24.80 -9.37 -7.32
N ALA A 473 -24.41 -9.84 -6.14
CA ALA A 473 -23.72 -9.04 -5.13
C ALA A 473 -22.28 -8.72 -5.50
N ALA A 474 -21.59 -9.58 -6.25
CA ALA A 474 -20.22 -9.38 -6.70
C ALA A 474 -20.11 -8.70 -8.07
N ALA A 475 -21.12 -8.84 -8.94
CA ALA A 475 -21.12 -8.32 -10.31
C ALA A 475 -20.77 -6.83 -10.44
N PRO A 476 -21.15 -5.94 -9.51
CA PRO A 476 -20.71 -4.55 -9.60
C PRO A 476 -19.18 -4.39 -9.43
N LEU A 477 -18.47 -5.27 -8.72
CA LEU A 477 -17.01 -5.20 -8.57
C LEU A 477 -16.34 -5.54 -9.89
N ASP A 478 -16.84 -6.59 -10.53
CA ASP A 478 -16.38 -7.01 -11.86
C ASP A 478 -16.67 -5.90 -12.88
N PHE A 479 -17.85 -5.29 -12.82
CA PHE A 479 -18.21 -4.14 -13.66
C PHE A 479 -17.28 -2.95 -13.44
N PHE A 480 -17.02 -2.53 -12.19
CA PHE A 480 -16.15 -1.38 -11.93
C PHE A 480 -14.69 -1.66 -12.30
N THR A 481 -14.22 -2.90 -12.12
CA THR A 481 -12.89 -3.33 -12.59
C THR A 481 -12.79 -3.23 -14.11
N ALA A 482 -13.80 -3.74 -14.84
CA ALA A 482 -13.86 -3.64 -16.29
C ALA A 482 -13.97 -2.18 -16.78
N MET A 483 -14.73 -1.33 -16.07
CA MET A 483 -14.84 0.09 -16.38
C MET A 483 -13.52 0.83 -16.17
N THR A 484 -12.79 0.52 -15.10
CA THR A 484 -11.46 1.10 -14.82
C THR A 484 -10.51 0.82 -15.99
N GLU A 485 -10.48 -0.43 -16.46
CA GLU A 485 -9.67 -0.81 -17.64
C GLU A 485 -10.16 -0.17 -18.94
N ARG A 486 -11.48 -0.07 -19.15
CA ARG A 486 -12.07 0.51 -20.36
C ARG A 486 -11.81 2.01 -20.46
N LEU A 487 -11.98 2.74 -19.36
CA LEU A 487 -11.84 4.19 -19.34
C LEU A 487 -10.39 4.61 -19.17
N GLY A 488 -9.53 3.77 -18.56
CA GLY A 488 -8.17 4.15 -18.21
C GLY A 488 -8.15 4.99 -16.92
N ASP A 489 -8.99 4.64 -15.94
CA ASP A 489 -9.10 5.33 -14.64
C ASP A 489 -7.94 4.98 -13.70
N TYR A 490 -6.75 5.26 -14.21
CA TYR A 490 -5.48 5.08 -13.54
C TYR A 490 -4.89 6.44 -13.20
N GLY A 491 -3.87 6.41 -12.36
CA GLY A 491 -3.16 7.59 -11.89
C GLY A 491 -3.07 7.61 -10.37
N MET A 492 -2.04 8.24 -9.81
CA MET A 492 -1.80 8.25 -8.35
C MET A 492 -2.96 8.83 -7.52
N TRP A 493 -3.82 9.66 -8.12
CA TRP A 493 -4.99 10.26 -7.46
C TRP A 493 -6.31 9.55 -7.80
N ASN A 494 -6.32 8.65 -8.80
CA ASN A 494 -7.51 7.97 -9.29
C ASN A 494 -7.51 6.47 -8.97
N TYR A 495 -6.35 5.82 -8.96
CA TYR A 495 -6.27 4.37 -8.77
C TYR A 495 -6.86 3.94 -7.43
N GLY A 496 -7.78 2.97 -7.47
CA GLY A 496 -8.58 2.53 -6.33
C GLY A 496 -9.93 3.26 -6.19
N ALA A 497 -10.12 4.41 -6.84
CA ALA A 497 -11.43 5.01 -6.99
C ALA A 497 -12.28 4.24 -8.02
N TYR A 498 -13.58 4.49 -8.00
CA TYR A 498 -14.49 4.10 -9.07
C TYR A 498 -15.64 5.09 -9.16
N HIS A 499 -16.33 5.07 -10.29
CA HIS A 499 -17.40 6.02 -10.56
C HIS A 499 -18.70 5.68 -9.84
N LYS A 500 -19.49 6.72 -9.52
CA LYS A 500 -20.85 6.53 -9.00
C LYS A 500 -21.77 5.80 -9.99
N GLY A 501 -21.49 5.88 -11.28
CA GLY A 501 -22.20 5.13 -12.31
C GLY A 501 -21.85 5.55 -13.73
N TYR A 502 -22.39 4.82 -14.69
CA TYR A 502 -22.16 5.01 -16.12
C TYR A 502 -23.21 5.94 -16.76
N SER A 503 -22.77 6.71 -17.75
CA SER A 503 -23.55 7.63 -18.58
C SER A 503 -23.50 7.17 -20.04
N PRO A 504 -24.60 6.65 -20.60
CA PRO A 504 -24.63 6.22 -22.00
C PRO A 504 -24.32 7.35 -22.99
N MET A 505 -24.67 8.60 -22.66
CA MET A 505 -24.43 9.76 -23.52
C MET A 505 -22.93 10.09 -23.67
N LEU A 506 -22.15 9.90 -22.60
CA LEU A 506 -20.70 10.14 -22.62
C LEU A 506 -19.93 8.88 -23.01
N ASP A 507 -20.64 7.77 -23.19
CA ASP A 507 -20.06 6.42 -23.21
C ASP A 507 -19.02 6.21 -22.10
N GLY A 508 -19.31 6.74 -20.90
CA GLY A 508 -18.32 6.86 -19.84
C GLY A 508 -18.91 7.17 -18.47
N ALA A 509 -18.10 7.71 -17.57
CA ALA A 509 -18.52 8.01 -16.22
C ALA A 509 -19.54 9.17 -16.14
N LYS A 510 -20.46 9.12 -15.16
CA LYS A 510 -21.35 10.25 -14.88
C LYS A 510 -20.55 11.46 -14.41
N LEU A 511 -20.90 12.65 -14.90
CA LEU A 511 -20.29 13.92 -14.47
C LEU A 511 -20.74 14.39 -13.08
N HIS A 512 -21.95 14.03 -12.67
CA HIS A 512 -22.45 14.32 -11.33
C HIS A 512 -21.99 13.27 -10.33
N ARG A 513 -21.24 13.71 -9.32
CA ARG A 513 -20.52 12.91 -8.32
C ARG A 513 -19.67 11.87 -9.02
N HIS A 514 -18.72 12.38 -9.79
CA HIS A 514 -17.92 11.61 -10.72
C HIS A 514 -17.25 10.39 -10.07
N TRP A 515 -16.68 10.59 -8.88
CA TRP A 515 -16.07 9.56 -8.06
C TRP A 515 -16.97 9.14 -6.88
N MET A 516 -16.95 7.85 -6.54
CA MET A 516 -17.78 7.30 -5.46
C MET A 516 -17.35 7.76 -4.07
N ALA A 517 -16.04 7.79 -3.78
CA ALA A 517 -15.51 8.14 -2.45
C ALA A 517 -16.24 7.36 -1.32
N PHE A 518 -16.51 7.99 -0.17
CA PHE A 518 -17.30 7.40 0.93
C PHE A 518 -18.82 7.37 0.71
N HIS A 519 -19.31 7.77 -0.46
CA HIS A 519 -20.74 7.97 -0.66
C HIS A 519 -21.53 6.65 -0.54
N HIS A 520 -22.65 6.68 0.20
CA HIS A 520 -23.43 5.50 0.59
C HIS A 520 -22.63 4.38 1.28
N GLY A 521 -21.50 4.72 1.91
CA GLY A 521 -20.61 3.74 2.51
C GLY A 521 -19.93 2.86 1.47
N GLY A 522 -19.68 3.37 0.26
CA GLY A 522 -19.01 2.67 -0.84
C GLY A 522 -17.84 1.77 -0.40
N PRO A 523 -16.95 2.24 0.49
CA PRO A 523 -15.82 1.44 0.94
C PRO A 523 -16.16 0.16 1.71
N ARG A 524 -17.35 0.05 2.32
CA ARG A 524 -17.70 -1.12 3.13
C ARG A 524 -18.01 -2.36 2.29
N TRP A 525 -18.60 -2.17 1.12
CA TRP A 525 -19.21 -3.26 0.37
C TRP A 525 -18.19 -4.20 -0.28
N PRO A 526 -17.06 -3.74 -0.86
CA PRO A 526 -16.04 -4.65 -1.39
C PRO A 526 -15.44 -5.55 -0.29
N TRP A 527 -15.20 -4.98 0.91
CA TRP A 527 -14.78 -5.76 2.08
C TRP A 527 -15.82 -6.79 2.51
N LEU A 528 -17.12 -6.48 2.42
CA LEU A 528 -18.19 -7.45 2.69
C LEU A 528 -18.22 -8.59 1.66
N VAL A 529 -18.05 -8.30 0.37
CA VAL A 529 -17.99 -9.35 -0.66
C VAL A 529 -16.79 -10.26 -0.42
N PHE A 530 -15.61 -9.69 -0.16
CA PHE A 530 -14.41 -10.47 0.19
C PHE A 530 -14.61 -11.30 1.47
N ALA A 531 -15.13 -10.72 2.54
CA ALA A 531 -15.37 -11.42 3.81
C ALA A 531 -16.31 -12.63 3.64
N ARG A 532 -17.28 -12.54 2.72
CA ARG A 532 -18.24 -13.61 2.45
C ARG A 532 -17.69 -14.70 1.53
N SER A 533 -16.88 -14.33 0.54
CA SER A 533 -16.39 -15.26 -0.49
C SER A 533 -15.02 -15.86 -0.18
N GLY A 534 -14.16 -15.10 0.51
CA GLY A 534 -12.75 -15.42 0.68
C GLY A 534 -11.89 -15.23 -0.58
N GLU A 535 -12.44 -14.64 -1.65
CA GLU A 535 -11.79 -14.60 -2.97
C GLU A 535 -10.79 -13.43 -3.11
N PRO A 536 -9.49 -13.70 -3.38
CA PRO A 536 -8.44 -12.67 -3.45
C PRO A 536 -8.70 -11.47 -4.39
N PRO A 537 -9.32 -11.62 -5.58
CA PRO A 537 -9.59 -10.46 -6.44
C PRO A 537 -10.46 -9.38 -5.79
N TYR A 538 -11.40 -9.77 -4.92
CA TYR A 538 -12.23 -8.80 -4.20
C TYR A 538 -11.48 -8.13 -3.05
N PHE A 539 -10.50 -8.80 -2.45
CA PHE A 539 -9.56 -8.16 -1.53
C PHE A 539 -8.73 -7.08 -2.24
N ASP A 540 -8.19 -7.37 -3.44
CA ASP A 540 -7.38 -6.39 -4.17
C ASP A 540 -8.16 -5.11 -4.46
N PHE A 541 -9.42 -5.24 -4.91
CA PHE A 541 -10.31 -4.10 -5.13
C PHE A 541 -10.56 -3.34 -3.82
N ALA A 542 -10.90 -4.06 -2.74
CA ALA A 542 -11.19 -3.46 -1.44
C ALA A 542 -9.98 -2.76 -0.82
N GLU A 543 -8.78 -3.33 -0.97
CA GLU A 543 -7.52 -2.75 -0.51
C GLU A 543 -7.20 -1.47 -1.30
N ALA A 544 -7.23 -1.52 -2.63
CA ALA A 544 -6.96 -0.36 -3.47
C ALA A 544 -7.92 0.80 -3.16
N GLN A 545 -9.21 0.50 -3.02
CA GLN A 545 -10.22 1.50 -2.68
C GLN A 545 -10.04 2.06 -1.26
N ALA A 546 -9.74 1.21 -0.27
CA ALA A 546 -9.50 1.66 1.09
C ALA A 546 -8.28 2.60 1.15
N ARG A 547 -7.19 2.26 0.45
CA ARG A 547 -6.01 3.12 0.34
C ARG A 547 -6.35 4.47 -0.30
N HIS A 548 -7.06 4.47 -1.42
CA HIS A 548 -7.55 5.71 -2.06
C HIS A 548 -8.38 6.57 -1.08
N CYS A 549 -9.28 5.94 -0.34
CA CYS A 549 -10.13 6.65 0.61
C CYS A 549 -9.36 7.24 1.80
N LEU A 550 -8.37 6.53 2.31
CA LEU A 550 -7.54 6.99 3.43
C LEU A 550 -6.57 8.10 3.01
N ASP A 551 -5.98 7.99 1.82
CA ASP A 551 -4.95 8.91 1.35
C ASP A 551 -5.54 10.14 0.65
N VAL A 552 -6.43 9.92 -0.33
CA VAL A 552 -6.90 10.94 -1.28
C VAL A 552 -8.21 11.58 -0.82
N VAL A 553 -9.14 10.78 -0.31
CA VAL A 553 -10.50 11.24 0.04
C VAL A 553 -10.57 11.79 1.46
N THR A 554 -9.56 11.53 2.29
CA THR A 554 -9.47 12.01 3.67
C THR A 554 -8.38 13.07 3.77
N CYS A 555 -8.61 14.10 4.57
CA CYS A 555 -7.54 15.04 4.92
C CYS A 555 -6.79 14.53 6.13
N ASN A 556 -5.49 14.32 5.93
CA ASN A 556 -4.56 13.72 6.87
C ASN A 556 -3.74 14.77 7.64
N TRP A 557 -3.94 16.04 7.35
CA TRP A 557 -3.28 17.15 8.05
C TRP A 557 -4.09 18.43 7.91
N GLU A 558 -4.29 19.15 9.02
CA GLU A 558 -4.96 20.44 9.01
C GLU A 558 -4.03 21.58 9.43
N ASP A 559 -4.16 22.72 8.76
CA ASP A 559 -3.65 23.99 9.26
C ASP A 559 -4.80 24.73 9.97
N VAL A 560 -4.68 24.82 11.30
CA VAL A 560 -5.67 25.50 12.15
C VAL A 560 -5.80 26.98 11.80
N ALA A 561 -4.72 27.64 11.40
CA ALA A 561 -4.74 29.06 11.03
C ALA A 561 -5.46 29.26 9.68
N TYR A 562 -5.12 28.44 8.68
CA TYR A 562 -5.86 28.39 7.42
C TYR A 562 -7.36 28.16 7.66
N ASN A 563 -7.71 27.14 8.46
CA ASN A 563 -9.10 26.80 8.75
C ASN A 563 -9.85 27.95 9.42
N ARG A 564 -9.23 28.67 10.36
CA ARG A 564 -9.85 29.85 10.98
C ARG A 564 -10.10 31.00 10.01
N LYS A 565 -9.24 31.17 9.00
CA LYS A 565 -9.34 32.26 8.01
C LYS A 565 -10.43 32.00 6.97
N TYR A 566 -10.60 30.75 6.54
CA TYR A 566 -11.43 30.41 5.38
C TYR A 566 -12.67 29.57 5.69
N HIS A 567 -12.85 29.10 6.94
CA HIS A 567 -14.05 28.39 7.38
C HIS A 567 -14.76 29.12 8.52
N GLU A 568 -16.08 29.19 8.46
CA GLU A 568 -16.89 29.76 9.53
C GLU A 568 -16.78 28.90 10.80
N PRO A 569 -16.70 29.51 12.01
CA PRO A 569 -16.76 28.77 13.26
C PRO A 569 -17.99 27.85 13.30
N GLY A 570 -17.78 26.53 13.37
CA GLY A 570 -18.86 25.53 13.40
C GLY A 570 -19.17 24.87 12.06
N THR A 571 -18.59 25.32 10.94
CA THR A 571 -18.58 24.50 9.72
C THR A 571 -17.56 23.37 9.89
N ARG A 572 -18.04 22.11 9.90
CA ARG A 572 -17.14 20.96 9.78
C ARG A 572 -16.39 21.16 8.45
N ALA A 573 -15.07 21.34 8.52
CA ALA A 573 -14.22 21.30 7.35
C ALA A 573 -14.65 20.08 6.52
N HIS A 574 -15.27 20.30 5.36
CA HIS A 574 -15.67 19.21 4.48
C HIS A 574 -14.40 18.76 3.76
N LEU A 575 -13.53 18.14 4.56
CA LEU A 575 -12.30 17.47 4.19
C LEU A 575 -12.67 16.20 3.45
N SER A 576 -12.82 16.37 2.15
CA SER A 576 -12.71 15.31 1.18
C SER A 576 -12.47 15.98 -0.16
N LEU A 577 -11.63 15.40 -1.01
CA LEU A 577 -11.76 15.49 -2.46
C LEU A 577 -13.13 14.90 -2.86
N LYS A 578 -14.20 15.54 -2.41
CA LYS A 578 -15.50 15.41 -3.00
C LYS A 578 -15.44 16.33 -4.19
N TYR A 579 -15.35 15.71 -5.36
CA TYR A 579 -16.22 16.14 -6.44
C TYR A 579 -17.68 16.03 -5.93
N ARG A 580 -18.08 17.00 -5.10
CA ARG A 580 -19.47 17.43 -5.00
C ARG A 580 -19.67 18.45 -6.12
N GLY A 581 -19.48 17.99 -7.35
CA GLY A 581 -20.19 18.45 -8.54
C GLY A 581 -21.24 17.41 -8.87
#